data_AF-A0A954QH09-F1
#
_entry.id   AF-A0A954QH09-F1
#
_cell.length_a   1.000
_cell.length_b   1.000
_cell.length_c   1.000
_cell.angle_alpha   90.00
_cell.angle_beta   90.00
_cell.angle_gamma   90.00
#
_symmetry.space_group_name_H-M   'P 1'
#
loop_
_entity.id
_entity.type
_entity.pdbx_description
1 polymer ?
#
loop_
_entity_poly.entity_id
_entity_poly.type
_entity_poly.pdbx_seq_one_letter_code
_entity_poly.pdbx_strand_id
1 'polypeptide(L)'
;MSNSFTRLLSRYVERLDQVSLRVKSLFSPARRRVATFNCPHCGAEVPVTAPSCRECGSDDETGWSEAADSYGAHGGYDDEFDYDEFVSKEFPGYAHESTRDRLKTWGVRAILFLVCLAMLLQMFG
;
A
#
# COMPACT_ATOMS: atom_id res chain seq x y z
N MET A 1 71.31 5.95 15.69
CA MET A 1 71.24 5.99 14.20
C MET A 1 69.86 5.64 13.65
N SER A 2 68.74 5.94 14.34
CA SER A 2 67.36 5.58 13.90
C SER A 2 66.50 6.76 13.42
N ASN A 3 67.01 8.00 13.45
CA ASN A 3 66.21 9.21 13.25
C ASN A 3 66.00 9.60 11.78
N SER A 4 66.87 9.16 10.86
CA SER A 4 66.75 9.51 9.44
C SER A 4 65.77 8.59 8.70
N PHE A 5 65.79 7.29 9.03
CA PHE A 5 64.92 6.30 8.40
C PHE A 5 63.45 6.49 8.80
N THR A 6 63.18 6.77 10.08
CA THR A 6 61.84 7.09 10.60
C THR A 6 61.25 8.35 9.95
N ARG A 7 62.07 9.39 9.71
CA ARG A 7 61.66 10.61 9.00
C ARG A 7 61.39 10.41 7.51
N LEU A 8 62.09 9.47 6.86
CA LEU A 8 61.84 9.14 5.46
C LEU A 8 60.56 8.32 5.30
N LEU A 9 60.35 7.34 6.18
CA LEU A 9 59.12 6.56 6.18
C LEU A 9 57.90 7.40 6.50
N SER A 10 57.97 8.33 7.47
CA SER A 10 56.83 9.22 7.77
C SER A 10 56.45 10.09 6.58
N ARG A 11 57.44 10.70 5.90
CA ARG A 11 57.20 11.49 4.68
C ARG A 11 56.65 10.68 3.51
N TYR A 12 57.04 9.41 3.42
CA TYR A 12 56.52 8.51 2.38
C TYR A 12 55.06 8.14 2.64
N VAL A 13 54.72 7.77 3.88
CA VAL A 13 53.34 7.47 4.29
C VAL A 13 52.44 8.70 4.13
N GLU A 14 52.90 9.88 4.55
CA GLU A 14 52.15 11.13 4.42
C GLU A 14 51.88 11.50 2.95
N ARG A 15 52.84 11.22 2.05
CA ARG A 15 52.65 11.38 0.60
C ARG A 15 51.62 10.40 0.04
N LEU A 16 51.60 9.16 0.51
CA LEU A 16 50.63 8.15 0.05
C LEU A 16 49.20 8.51 0.49
N ASP A 17 49.03 9.03 1.69
CA ASP A 17 47.73 9.53 2.16
C ASP A 17 47.25 10.73 1.34
N GLN A 18 48.14 11.69 1.03
CA GLN A 18 47.79 12.80 0.16
C GLN A 18 47.37 12.35 -1.24
N VAL A 19 48.05 11.36 -1.83
CA VAL A 19 47.68 10.78 -3.13
C VAL A 19 46.32 10.06 -3.02
N SER A 20 46.11 9.27 -1.98
CA SER A 20 44.85 8.54 -1.73
C SER A 20 43.65 9.48 -1.61
N LEU A 21 43.78 10.56 -0.83
CA LEU A 21 42.73 11.56 -0.68
C LEU A 21 42.40 12.28 -1.99
N ARG A 22 43.42 12.61 -2.79
CA ARG A 22 43.24 13.26 -4.08
C ARG A 22 42.60 12.33 -5.12
N VAL A 23 42.99 11.06 -5.12
CA VAL A 23 42.35 10.06 -5.99
C VAL A 23 40.87 9.90 -5.59
N LYS A 24 40.57 9.79 -4.30
CA LYS A 24 39.17 9.71 -3.81
C LYS A 24 38.33 10.92 -4.19
N SER A 25 38.90 12.13 -4.16
CA SER A 25 38.15 13.33 -4.54
C SER A 25 37.86 13.41 -6.04
N LEU A 26 38.73 12.85 -6.89
CA LEU A 26 38.48 12.76 -8.34
C LEU A 26 37.37 11.77 -8.71
N PHE A 27 37.17 10.74 -7.88
CA PHE A 27 36.08 9.77 -8.06
C PHE A 27 34.81 10.11 -7.28
N SER A 28 34.75 11.29 -6.63
CA SER A 28 33.52 11.71 -5.95
C SER A 28 32.48 12.08 -7.01
N PRO A 29 31.35 11.33 -7.11
CA PRO A 29 30.34 11.67 -8.09
C PRO A 29 29.74 13.02 -7.70
N ALA A 30 29.97 14.04 -8.54
CA ALA A 30 29.32 15.32 -8.41
C ALA A 30 27.81 15.07 -8.35
N ARG A 31 27.19 15.39 -7.21
CA ARG A 31 25.77 15.11 -6.94
C ARG A 31 24.94 15.92 -7.94
N ARG A 32 24.54 15.29 -9.06
CA ARG A 32 23.73 15.91 -10.10
C ARG A 32 22.41 16.31 -9.46
N ARG A 33 22.03 17.59 -9.56
CA ARG A 33 20.70 18.04 -9.14
C ARG A 33 19.68 17.40 -10.09
N VAL A 34 19.00 16.38 -9.60
CA VAL A 34 17.90 15.72 -10.30
C VAL A 34 16.63 16.52 -9.99
N ALA A 35 15.88 16.88 -11.03
CA ALA A 35 14.58 17.51 -10.82
C ALA A 35 13.65 16.54 -10.09
N THR A 36 12.81 17.07 -9.21
CA THR A 36 11.86 16.31 -8.40
C THR A 36 10.44 16.83 -8.60
N PHE A 37 9.46 15.98 -8.33
CA PHE A 37 8.04 16.32 -8.32
C PHE A 37 7.34 15.61 -7.16
N ASN A 38 6.14 16.03 -6.80
CA ASN A 38 5.37 15.40 -5.74
C ASN A 38 4.51 14.26 -6.30
N CYS A 39 4.61 13.09 -5.68
CA CYS A 39 3.77 11.95 -6.00
C CYS A 39 2.29 12.31 -5.80
N PRO A 40 1.41 12.18 -6.83
CA PRO A 40 -0.02 12.46 -6.68
C PRO A 40 -0.75 11.50 -5.73
N HIS A 41 -0.21 10.29 -5.49
CA HIS A 41 -0.84 9.30 -4.62
C HIS A 41 -0.51 9.49 -3.12
N CYS A 42 0.73 9.88 -2.76
CA CYS A 42 1.15 9.98 -1.36
C CYS A 42 1.81 11.32 -0.97
N GLY A 43 2.05 12.21 -1.93
CA GLY A 43 2.67 13.52 -1.70
C GLY A 43 4.19 13.50 -1.49
N ALA A 44 4.84 12.33 -1.55
CA ALA A 44 6.29 12.21 -1.40
C ALA A 44 7.05 12.87 -2.55
N GLU A 45 8.25 13.38 -2.27
CA GLU A 45 9.13 13.96 -3.28
C GLU A 45 9.84 12.85 -4.07
N VAL A 46 9.63 12.82 -5.39
CA VAL A 46 10.11 11.79 -6.30
C VAL A 46 11.04 12.40 -7.35
N PRO A 47 12.22 11.81 -7.61
CA PRO A 47 13.07 12.19 -8.73
C PRO A 47 12.39 11.89 -10.07
N VAL A 48 12.47 12.80 -11.06
CA VAL A 48 11.88 12.61 -12.40
C VAL A 48 12.40 11.38 -13.15
N THR A 49 13.56 10.84 -12.76
CA THR A 49 14.15 9.64 -13.35
C THR A 49 13.81 8.36 -12.58
N ALA A 50 12.99 8.44 -11.53
CA ALA A 50 12.62 7.27 -10.74
C ALA A 50 11.50 6.49 -11.48
N PRO A 51 11.61 5.16 -11.57
CA PRO A 51 10.57 4.34 -12.22
C PRO A 51 9.29 4.23 -11.38
N SER A 52 9.38 4.45 -10.08
CA SER A 52 8.25 4.39 -9.14
C SER A 52 8.52 5.19 -7.87
N CYS A 53 7.46 5.45 -7.10
CA CYS A 53 7.52 6.07 -5.79
C CYS A 53 8.23 5.14 -4.81
N ARG A 54 9.29 5.63 -4.16
CA ARG A 54 9.99 4.84 -3.12
C ARG A 54 9.19 4.69 -1.84
N GLU A 55 8.19 5.53 -1.62
CA GLU A 55 7.38 5.52 -0.39
C GLU A 55 6.12 4.64 -0.53
N CYS A 56 5.38 4.76 -1.65
CA CYS A 56 4.11 4.04 -1.83
C CYS A 56 4.11 3.01 -2.95
N GLY A 57 5.17 2.92 -3.75
CA GLY A 57 5.26 1.98 -4.87
C GLY A 57 4.47 2.39 -6.12
N SER A 58 3.70 3.48 -6.09
CA SER A 58 2.97 3.98 -7.28
C SER A 58 3.92 4.35 -8.41
N ASP A 59 3.55 4.01 -9.64
CA ASP A 59 4.30 4.24 -10.88
C ASP A 59 3.41 4.87 -11.97
N ASP A 60 3.94 4.96 -13.19
CA ASP A 60 3.24 5.54 -14.35
C ASP A 60 1.97 4.76 -14.70
N GLU A 61 1.96 3.43 -14.56
CA GLU A 61 0.79 2.61 -14.87
C GLU A 61 -0.29 2.69 -13.79
N THR A 62 0.11 2.89 -12.53
CA THR A 62 -0.78 2.71 -11.36
C THR A 62 -1.21 4.00 -10.69
N GLY A 63 -0.51 5.13 -10.87
CA GLY A 63 -0.94 6.34 -10.17
C GLY A 63 -0.42 7.69 -10.64
N TRP A 64 0.53 7.77 -11.58
CA TRP A 64 1.05 9.07 -12.05
C TRP A 64 0.74 9.41 -13.51
N SER A 65 0.24 8.45 -14.31
CA SER A 65 -0.20 8.77 -15.66
C SER A 65 -1.48 9.61 -15.64
N GLU A 66 -1.67 10.41 -16.68
CA GLU A 66 -2.92 11.16 -16.91
C GLU A 66 -4.16 10.22 -16.98
N ALA A 67 -3.95 8.93 -17.29
CA ALA A 67 -4.99 7.92 -17.27
C ALA A 67 -5.40 7.50 -15.85
N ALA A 68 -4.51 7.60 -14.85
CA ALA A 68 -4.82 7.27 -13.46
C ALA A 68 -5.91 8.19 -12.89
N ASP A 69 -5.91 9.47 -13.27
CA ASP A 69 -6.97 10.43 -12.92
C ASP A 69 -8.33 10.05 -13.51
N SER A 70 -8.35 9.31 -14.62
CA SER A 70 -9.59 8.86 -15.28
C SER A 70 -10.26 7.66 -14.61
N TYR A 71 -9.51 6.88 -13.82
CA TYR A 71 -10.05 5.83 -12.95
C TYR A 71 -10.51 6.37 -11.60
N GLY A 72 -10.78 7.68 -11.53
CA GLY A 72 -11.31 8.37 -10.36
C GLY A 72 -12.49 7.61 -9.76
N ALA A 73 -12.25 7.08 -8.55
CA ALA A 73 -13.15 6.98 -7.40
C ALA A 73 -14.68 6.99 -7.67
N HIS A 74 -15.15 6.22 -8.65
CA HIS A 74 -16.58 5.98 -8.88
C HIS A 74 -16.98 4.65 -8.24
N GLY A 75 -16.94 4.63 -6.92
CA GLY A 75 -17.59 3.63 -6.09
C GLY A 75 -17.97 4.32 -4.80
N GLY A 76 -19.11 5.02 -4.81
CA GLY A 76 -19.61 5.73 -3.65
C GLY A 76 -19.70 4.79 -2.46
N TYR A 77 -19.12 5.19 -1.33
CA TYR A 77 -19.30 4.56 -0.01
C TYR A 77 -20.74 4.70 0.53
N ASP A 78 -21.76 4.69 -0.34
CA ASP A 78 -23.17 4.68 0.04
C ASP A 78 -23.75 3.26 -0.02
N ASP A 79 -23.11 2.37 -0.77
CA ASP A 79 -23.40 0.94 -0.74
C ASP A 79 -22.56 0.31 0.37
N GLU A 80 -23.21 -0.04 1.49
CA GLU A 80 -22.59 -0.81 2.58
C GLU A 80 -21.98 -2.09 1.98
N PHE A 81 -20.65 -2.20 2.02
CA PHE A 81 -19.91 -3.32 1.41
C PHE A 81 -20.38 -4.66 2.02
N ASP A 82 -21.11 -5.46 1.24
CA ASP A 82 -21.59 -6.77 1.68
C ASP A 82 -20.46 -7.81 1.62
N TYR A 83 -19.82 -7.99 2.76
CA TYR A 83 -18.74 -8.96 2.94
C TYR A 83 -19.19 -10.40 2.66
N ASP A 84 -20.43 -10.75 3.05
CA ASP A 84 -20.95 -12.11 2.90
C ASP A 84 -21.22 -12.41 1.41
N GLU A 85 -21.77 -11.44 0.66
CA GLU A 85 -21.94 -11.54 -0.79
C GLU A 85 -20.60 -11.69 -1.51
N PHE A 86 -19.63 -10.85 -1.18
CA PHE A 86 -18.28 -10.92 -1.77
C PHE A 86 -17.62 -12.28 -1.53
N VAL A 87 -17.64 -12.78 -0.29
CA VAL A 87 -17.08 -14.08 0.05
C VAL A 87 -17.81 -15.20 -0.69
N SER A 88 -19.14 -15.12 -0.84
CA SER A 88 -19.90 -16.14 -1.56
C SER A 88 -19.54 -16.22 -3.05
N LYS A 89 -19.25 -15.07 -3.67
CA LYS A 89 -18.94 -14.96 -5.10
C LYS A 89 -17.50 -15.36 -5.42
N GLU A 90 -16.55 -14.85 -4.65
CA GLU A 90 -15.12 -15.08 -4.89
C GLU A 90 -14.61 -16.37 -4.23
N PHE A 91 -15.23 -16.78 -3.13
CA PHE A 91 -14.80 -17.90 -2.29
C PHE A 91 -15.96 -18.83 -1.89
N PRO A 92 -16.63 -19.49 -2.85
CA PRO A 92 -17.83 -20.29 -2.58
C PRO A 92 -17.63 -21.44 -1.57
N GLY A 93 -16.38 -21.91 -1.38
CA GLY A 93 -16.04 -22.93 -0.37
C GLY A 93 -15.93 -22.41 1.07
N TYR A 94 -15.98 -21.09 1.28
CA TYR A 94 -15.80 -20.43 2.58
C TYR A 94 -17.00 -19.55 2.96
N ALA A 95 -18.09 -19.60 2.20
CA ALA A 95 -19.31 -18.89 2.52
C ALA A 95 -19.89 -19.43 3.84
N HIS A 96 -19.78 -18.66 4.91
CA HIS A 96 -20.46 -18.95 6.16
C HIS A 96 -21.92 -18.52 6.04
N GLU A 97 -22.84 -19.36 6.51
CA GLU A 97 -24.23 -18.93 6.68
C GLU A 97 -24.27 -17.79 7.72
N SER A 98 -24.69 -16.60 7.29
CA SER A 98 -24.80 -15.46 8.20
C SER A 98 -25.87 -15.75 9.26
N THR A 99 -25.60 -15.37 10.51
CA THR A 99 -26.59 -15.51 11.60
C THR A 99 -27.89 -14.73 11.30
N ARG A 100 -27.79 -13.68 10.48
CA ARG A 100 -28.91 -12.87 9.98
C ARG A 100 -29.89 -13.71 9.16
N ASP A 101 -29.41 -14.58 8.28
CA ASP A 101 -30.28 -15.40 7.41
C ASP A 101 -31.01 -16.50 8.19
N ARG A 102 -30.33 -17.06 9.19
CA ARG A 102 -30.96 -18.00 10.12
C ARG A 102 -32.04 -17.33 10.97
N LEU A 103 -31.79 -16.11 11.47
CA LEU A 103 -32.80 -15.38 12.24
C LEU A 103 -34.00 -14.96 11.36
N LYS A 104 -33.75 -14.57 10.11
CA LYS A 104 -34.79 -14.19 9.15
C LYS A 104 -35.70 -15.37 8.78
N THR A 105 -35.14 -16.54 8.50
CA THR A 105 -35.92 -17.75 8.17
C THR A 105 -36.77 -18.25 9.35
N TRP A 106 -36.23 -18.19 10.57
CA TRP A 106 -37.00 -18.51 11.77
C TRP A 106 -38.07 -17.46 12.08
N GLY A 107 -37.76 -16.17 11.88
CA GLY A 107 -38.71 -15.07 12.04
C GLY A 107 -39.93 -15.20 11.11
N VAL A 108 -39.71 -15.47 9.82
CA VAL A 108 -40.80 -15.66 8.85
C VAL A 108 -41.68 -16.85 9.23
N ARG A 109 -41.10 -17.97 9.64
CA ARG A 109 -41.86 -19.15 10.11
C ARG A 109 -42.69 -18.85 11.36
N ALA A 110 -42.11 -18.13 12.33
CA ALA A 110 -42.80 -17.71 13.54
C ALA A 110 -43.98 -16.78 13.23
N ILE A 111 -43.79 -15.80 12.32
CA ILE A 111 -44.85 -14.88 11.89
C ILE A 111 -45.98 -15.65 11.20
N LEU A 112 -45.67 -16.54 10.25
CA LEU A 112 -46.68 -17.37 9.57
C LEU A 112 -47.49 -18.21 10.56
N PHE A 113 -46.81 -18.82 11.55
CA PHE A 113 -47.48 -19.60 12.57
C PHE A 113 -48.42 -18.74 13.43
N LEU A 114 -47.98 -17.56 13.87
CA LEU A 114 -48.81 -16.63 14.64
C LEU A 114 -50.03 -16.16 13.86
N VAL A 115 -49.88 -15.85 12.56
CA VAL A 115 -50.99 -15.46 11.69
C VAL A 115 -52.00 -16.60 11.54
N CYS A 116 -51.54 -17.82 11.25
CA CYS A 116 -52.42 -18.99 11.16
C CYS A 116 -53.16 -19.25 12.48
N LEU A 117 -52.45 -19.18 13.61
CA LEU A 117 -53.03 -19.38 14.93
C LEU A 117 -54.09 -18.32 15.25
N ALA A 118 -53.82 -17.05 14.93
CA ALA A 118 -54.79 -15.96 15.09
C ALA A 118 -56.05 -16.17 14.24
N MET A 119 -55.92 -16.59 12.97
CA MET A 119 -57.07 -16.91 12.11
C MET A 119 -57.89 -18.08 12.64
N LEU A 120 -57.23 -19.12 13.16
CA LEU A 120 -57.93 -20.27 13.76
C LEU A 120 -58.69 -19.85 15.03
N LEU A 121 -58.08 -19.03 15.88
CA LEU A 121 -58.76 -18.49 17.07
C LEU A 121 -59.97 -17.63 16.71
N GLN A 122 -59.93 -16.88 15.60
CA GLN A 122 -61.08 -16.12 15.09
C GLN A 122 -62.19 -17.01 14.52
N MET A 123 -61.86 -18.19 14.00
CA MET A 123 -62.83 -19.12 13.42
C MET A 123 -63.52 -20.00 14.48
N PHE A 124 -62.84 -20.29 15.59
CA PHE A 124 -63.32 -21.15 16.67
C PHE A 124 -63.70 -20.38 17.95
N GLY A 125 -63.57 -19.05 17.94
CA GLY A 125 -63.91 -18.15 19.04
C GLY A 125 -65.26 -17.46 18.86
#